data_AF-A0A355H2S2-F1
#
_entry.id   AF-A0A355H2S2-F1
#
_cell.length_a   1.000
_cell.length_b   1.000
_cell.length_c   1.000
_cell.angle_alpha   90.00
_cell.angle_beta   90.00
_cell.angle_gamma   90.00
#
_symmetry.space_group_name_H-M   'P 1'
#
loop_
_entity.id
_entity.type
_entity.pdbx_description
1 polymer ?
#
loop_
_entity_poly.entity_id
_entity_poly.type
_entity_poly.pdbx_seq_one_letter_code
_entity_poly.pdbx_strand_id
1 'polypeptide(L)'
;MLSKNIAGLQELSRKPFFTLGDAAQNFSLQPASARVLCSRYVRQGLLVRFKNNIYTTTWKWEGLTRRDLFEIANVLQVPSYISLMTALAYYDVTTQAQSNYQESVCLKRSVAYNVREAVFSYVKLQSRYYGDFIKKDGIFIATKEKAFLDAAYLFSFGKYKFDVDSLDMKKLELNKLKSLLNVYPNKTKETVKRLCGI
;
A
#
# COMPACT_ATOMS: atom_id res chain seq x y z
N MET A 1 -7.55 26.79 25.67
CA MET A 1 -8.00 25.45 25.22
C MET A 1 -7.61 25.17 23.76
N LEU A 2 -7.83 26.11 22.82
CA LEU A 2 -7.41 25.97 21.41
C LEU A 2 -5.89 25.76 21.22
N SER A 3 -5.03 26.48 21.95
CA SER A 3 -3.57 26.37 21.84
C SER A 3 -3.01 24.99 22.25
N LYS A 4 -3.49 24.42 23.36
CA LYS A 4 -3.10 23.07 23.82
C LYS A 4 -3.49 21.97 22.83
N ASN A 5 -4.63 22.13 22.16
CA ASN A 5 -5.10 21.17 21.16
C ASN A 5 -4.24 21.17 19.89
N ILE A 6 -3.74 22.33 19.48
CA ILE A 6 -2.84 22.46 18.33
C ILE A 6 -1.50 21.78 18.61
N ALA A 7 -0.88 22.04 19.77
CA ALA A 7 0.38 21.40 20.15
C ALA A 7 0.28 19.87 20.16
N GLY A 8 -0.82 19.33 20.70
CA GLY A 8 -1.05 17.87 20.67
C GLY A 8 -1.19 17.32 19.24
N LEU A 9 -1.86 18.05 18.34
CA LEU A 9 -1.96 17.62 16.94
C LEU A 9 -0.61 17.73 16.20
N GLN A 10 0.21 18.74 16.51
CA GLN A 10 1.57 18.86 15.97
C GLN A 10 2.43 17.66 16.35
N GLU A 11 2.35 17.19 17.60
CA GLU A 11 3.07 16.00 18.05
C GLU A 11 2.64 14.75 17.27
N LEU A 12 1.33 14.54 17.10
CA LEU A 12 0.80 13.42 16.31
C LEU A 12 1.20 13.49 14.82
N SER A 13 1.52 14.67 14.31
CA SER A 13 1.92 14.90 12.92
C SER A 13 3.37 14.52 12.62
N ARG A 14 4.16 14.19 13.65
CA ARG A 14 5.54 13.70 13.46
C ARG A 14 5.59 12.35 12.77
N LYS A 15 4.50 11.57 12.83
CA LYS A 15 4.35 10.29 12.13
C LYS A 15 3.44 10.45 10.90
N PRO A 16 3.58 9.60 9.87
CA PRO A 16 2.68 9.60 8.71
C PRO A 16 1.21 9.40 9.08
N PHE A 17 0.97 8.55 10.09
CA PHE A 17 -0.34 8.26 10.64
C PHE A 17 -0.22 8.02 12.15
N PHE A 18 -1.36 8.05 12.83
CA PHE A 18 -1.50 7.70 14.23
C PHE A 18 -2.81 6.95 14.48
N THR A 19 -2.87 6.22 15.59
CA THR A 19 -4.02 5.43 16.00
C THR A 19 -4.88 6.14 17.06
N LEU A 20 -6.05 5.58 17.39
CA LEU A 20 -6.79 6.08 18.57
C LEU A 20 -5.97 5.91 19.86
N GLY A 21 -5.11 4.89 19.94
CA GLY A 21 -4.22 4.69 21.08
C GLY A 21 -3.20 5.81 21.22
N ASP A 22 -2.55 6.19 20.11
CA ASP A 22 -1.62 7.32 20.09
C ASP A 22 -2.34 8.62 20.49
N ALA A 23 -3.53 8.87 19.95
CA ALA A 23 -4.32 10.05 20.31
C ALA A 23 -4.75 10.04 21.79
N ALA A 24 -5.16 8.88 22.32
CA ALA A 24 -5.51 8.72 23.73
C ALA A 24 -4.32 9.04 24.63
N GLN A 25 -3.14 8.49 24.33
CA GLN A 25 -1.92 8.75 25.07
C GLN A 25 -1.52 10.22 25.01
N ASN A 26 -1.48 10.79 23.79
CA ASN A 26 -1.02 12.15 23.54
C ASN A 26 -1.89 13.24 24.19
N PHE A 27 -3.21 13.01 24.26
CA PHE A 27 -4.13 13.93 24.92
C PHE A 27 -4.48 13.53 26.37
N SER A 28 -3.86 12.48 26.90
CA SER A 28 -4.17 11.91 28.22
C SER A 28 -5.67 11.62 28.41
N LEU A 29 -6.28 11.01 27.39
CA LEU A 29 -7.70 10.69 27.32
C LEU A 29 -7.95 9.20 27.47
N GLN A 30 -9.13 8.86 27.98
CA GLN A 30 -9.66 7.49 27.87
C GLN A 30 -9.95 7.15 26.38
N PRO A 31 -9.85 5.87 25.97
CA PRO A 31 -10.05 5.49 24.57
C PRO A 31 -11.40 5.92 23.96
N ALA A 32 -12.48 5.91 24.76
CA ALA A 32 -13.79 6.39 24.32
C ALA A 32 -13.78 7.90 24.02
N SER A 33 -13.18 8.69 24.90
CA SER A 33 -13.03 10.14 24.73
C SER A 33 -12.14 10.49 23.54
N ALA A 34 -11.03 9.75 23.35
CA ALA A 34 -10.17 9.90 22.17
C ALA A 34 -10.92 9.62 20.87
N ARG A 35 -11.80 8.62 20.85
CA ARG A 35 -12.65 8.32 19.69
C ARG A 35 -13.61 9.48 19.36
N VAL A 36 -14.26 10.05 20.38
CA VAL A 36 -15.14 11.22 20.22
C VAL A 36 -14.35 12.43 19.71
N LEU A 37 -13.16 12.66 20.30
CA LEU A 37 -12.24 13.73 19.87
C LEU A 37 -11.86 13.59 18.40
N CYS A 38 -11.36 12.43 17.98
CA CYS A 38 -10.96 12.20 16.60
C CYS A 38 -12.14 12.34 15.64
N SER A 39 -13.33 11.84 16.00
CA SER A 39 -14.54 12.01 15.18
C SER A 39 -14.91 13.50 15.01
N ARG A 40 -14.84 14.28 16.09
CA ARG A 40 -15.06 15.73 16.04
C ARG A 40 -14.02 16.42 15.15
N TYR A 41 -12.74 16.09 15.27
CA TYR A 41 -11.68 16.72 14.48
C TYR A 41 -11.70 16.32 13.00
N VAL A 42 -12.16 15.12 12.67
CA VAL A 42 -12.45 14.75 11.27
C VAL A 42 -13.59 15.61 10.72
N ARG A 43 -14.69 15.79 11.46
CA ARG A 43 -15.81 16.66 11.04
C ARG A 43 -15.40 18.12 10.88
N GLN A 44 -14.42 18.59 11.65
CA GLN A 44 -13.85 19.94 11.57
C GLN A 44 -12.77 20.08 10.49
N GLY A 45 -12.41 19.02 9.76
CA GLY A 45 -11.37 19.07 8.74
C GLY A 45 -9.93 19.15 9.28
N LEU A 46 -9.72 18.93 10.58
CA LEU A 46 -8.38 18.94 11.21
C LEU A 46 -7.65 17.60 11.05
N LEU A 47 -8.41 16.51 10.95
CA LEU A 47 -7.90 15.16 10.74
C LEU A 47 -8.44 14.55 9.45
N VAL A 48 -7.61 13.73 8.81
CA VAL A 48 -8.00 12.81 7.75
C VAL A 48 -8.06 11.41 8.31
N ARG A 49 -9.16 10.70 8.06
CA ARG A 49 -9.34 9.32 8.50
C ARG A 49 -9.07 8.38 7.33
N PHE A 50 -8.09 7.50 7.46
CA PHE A 50 -7.84 6.47 6.43
C PHE A 50 -8.81 5.28 6.58
N LYS A 51 -8.94 4.78 7.81
CA LYS A 51 -9.89 3.73 8.18
C LYS A 51 -10.22 3.84 9.66
N ASN A 52 -11.09 2.97 10.17
CA ASN A 52 -11.30 2.89 11.62
C ASN A 52 -9.97 2.71 12.36
N ASN A 53 -9.77 3.51 13.41
CA ASN A 53 -8.54 3.55 14.22
C ASN A 53 -7.29 4.13 13.55
N ILE A 54 -7.31 4.64 12.31
CA ILE A 54 -6.11 5.18 11.65
C ILE A 54 -6.40 6.55 11.05
N TYR A 55 -5.60 7.54 11.45
CA TYR A 55 -5.77 8.94 11.08
C TYR A 55 -4.43 9.57 10.74
N THR A 56 -4.47 10.72 10.08
CA THR A 56 -3.38 11.69 10.03
C THR A 56 -3.97 13.09 10.20
N THR A 57 -3.12 14.09 10.43
CA THR A 57 -3.56 15.49 10.44
C THR A 57 -3.68 16.01 9.01
N THR A 58 -4.53 17.01 8.79
CA THR A 58 -4.75 17.56 7.44
C THR A 58 -3.47 18.17 6.84
N TRP A 59 -2.66 18.86 7.63
CA TRP A 59 -1.39 19.40 7.13
C TRP A 59 -0.32 18.32 6.92
N LYS A 60 -0.31 17.24 7.74
CA LYS A 60 0.59 16.11 7.47
C LYS A 60 0.17 15.39 6.20
N TRP A 61 -1.13 15.25 5.93
CA TRP A 61 -1.66 14.70 4.68
C TRP A 61 -1.09 15.40 3.45
N GLU A 62 -1.13 16.73 3.43
CA GLU A 62 -0.63 17.57 2.32
C GLU A 62 0.87 17.37 2.06
N GLY A 63 1.64 17.00 3.09
CA GLY A 63 3.07 16.75 3.01
C GLY A 63 3.46 15.26 3.03
N LEU A 64 2.54 14.32 2.78
CA LEU A 64 2.88 12.90 2.74
C LEU A 64 3.75 12.59 1.51
N THR A 65 4.86 11.92 1.76
CA THR A 65 5.74 11.41 0.70
C THR A 65 5.22 10.07 0.17
N ARG A 66 5.74 9.62 -0.98
CA ARG A 66 5.45 8.27 -1.50
C ARG A 66 5.78 7.17 -0.48
N ARG A 67 6.89 7.34 0.24
CA ARG A 67 7.29 6.43 1.32
C ARG A 67 6.23 6.39 2.43
N ASP A 68 5.76 7.55 2.87
CA ASP A 68 4.71 7.65 3.89
C ASP A 68 3.44 6.89 3.46
N LEU A 69 3.04 7.04 2.19
CA LEU A 69 1.90 6.32 1.63
C LEU A 69 2.11 4.80 1.64
N PHE A 70 3.33 4.31 1.40
CA PHE A 70 3.62 2.88 1.48
C PHE A 70 3.55 2.35 2.92
N GLU A 71 4.06 3.12 3.89
CA GLU A 71 3.95 2.77 5.32
C GLU A 71 2.49 2.69 5.75
N ILE A 72 1.68 3.68 5.34
CA ILE A 72 0.23 3.69 5.56
C ILE A 72 -0.40 2.44 4.91
N ALA A 73 -0.09 2.14 3.66
CA ALA A 73 -0.64 0.99 2.95
C ALA A 73 -0.37 -0.34 3.68
N ASN A 74 0.83 -0.53 4.24
CA ASN A 74 1.13 -1.76 5.00
C ASN A 74 0.31 -1.90 6.30
N VAL A 75 -0.15 -0.79 6.91
CA VAL A 75 -0.96 -0.84 8.15
C VAL A 75 -2.47 -0.80 7.92
N LEU A 76 -2.94 -0.31 6.76
CA LEU A 76 -4.38 -0.32 6.46
C LEU A 76 -4.92 -1.74 6.30
N GLN A 77 -4.10 -2.69 5.85
CA GLN A 77 -4.48 -4.10 5.86
C GLN A 77 -3.28 -5.01 6.12
N VAL A 78 -3.37 -5.83 7.17
CA VAL A 78 -2.31 -6.76 7.58
C VAL A 78 -2.84 -8.20 7.50
N PRO A 79 -2.03 -9.17 7.03
CA PRO A 79 -0.73 -9.00 6.39
C PRO A 79 -0.86 -8.55 4.91
N SER A 80 -0.01 -7.63 4.49
CA SER A 80 0.12 -7.17 3.10
C SER A 80 1.53 -6.67 2.78
N TYR A 81 1.83 -6.52 1.49
CA TYR A 81 3.01 -5.84 0.95
C TYR A 81 2.64 -5.04 -0.30
N ILE A 82 3.39 -3.96 -0.58
CA ILE A 82 3.27 -3.17 -1.81
C ILE A 82 3.66 -4.05 -3.01
N SER A 83 2.84 -4.11 -4.05
CA SER A 83 3.07 -4.96 -5.23
C SER A 83 2.52 -4.29 -6.50
N LEU A 84 2.33 -5.07 -7.58
CA LEU A 84 1.73 -4.65 -8.86
C LEU A 84 2.45 -3.42 -9.46
N MET A 85 1.73 -2.49 -10.12
CA MET A 85 2.36 -1.36 -10.80
C MET A 85 3.01 -0.40 -9.81
N THR A 86 2.47 -0.29 -8.60
CA THR A 86 3.09 0.54 -7.54
C THR A 86 4.51 0.07 -7.20
N ALA A 87 4.74 -1.23 -7.05
CA ALA A 87 6.07 -1.77 -6.80
C ALA A 87 6.95 -1.75 -8.05
N LEU A 88 6.41 -2.08 -9.23
CA LEU A 88 7.16 -1.99 -10.49
C LEU A 88 7.70 -0.58 -10.74
N ALA A 89 6.88 0.44 -10.51
CA ALA A 89 7.30 1.84 -10.61
C ALA A 89 8.16 2.32 -9.44
N TYR A 90 8.28 1.55 -8.35
CA TYR A 90 9.28 1.82 -7.31
C TYR A 90 10.67 1.34 -7.76
N TYR A 91 10.73 0.29 -8.58
CA TYR A 91 11.97 -0.22 -9.18
C TYR A 91 12.24 0.31 -10.58
N ASP A 92 11.54 1.37 -11.00
CA ASP A 92 11.61 1.98 -12.33
C ASP A 92 11.36 0.98 -13.49
N VAL A 93 10.70 -0.14 -13.23
CA VAL A 93 10.33 -1.13 -14.27
C VAL A 93 9.23 -0.57 -15.17
N THR A 94 8.46 0.40 -14.70
CA THR A 94 7.45 1.10 -15.49
C THR A 94 7.41 2.57 -15.11
N THR A 95 7.08 3.42 -16.07
CA THR A 95 6.78 4.84 -15.86
C THR A 95 5.28 5.07 -15.62
N GLN A 96 4.44 4.05 -15.84
CA GLN A 96 3.00 4.13 -15.63
C GLN A 96 2.66 3.82 -14.17
N ALA A 97 2.78 4.81 -13.30
CA ALA A 97 2.20 4.74 -11.97
C ALA A 97 1.53 6.05 -11.57
N GLN A 98 0.33 5.94 -11.02
CA GLN A 98 -0.38 7.06 -10.44
C GLN A 98 0.18 7.33 -9.05
N SER A 99 0.63 8.55 -8.78
CA SER A 99 1.19 8.94 -7.48
C SER A 99 0.24 8.66 -6.32
N ASN A 100 -1.07 8.75 -6.56
CA ASN A 100 -2.12 8.65 -5.55
C ASN A 100 -2.76 7.25 -5.48
N TYR A 101 -2.29 6.27 -6.27
CA TYR A 101 -2.87 4.93 -6.30
C TYR A 101 -1.84 3.90 -5.82
N GLN A 102 -2.05 3.35 -4.63
CA GLN A 102 -1.14 2.40 -3.99
C GLN A 102 -1.72 1.00 -4.03
N GLU A 103 -1.00 0.11 -4.69
CA GLU A 103 -1.38 -1.27 -4.88
C GLU A 103 -0.63 -2.20 -3.94
N SER A 104 -1.38 -3.12 -3.36
CA SER A 104 -0.85 -4.09 -2.42
C SER A 104 -1.48 -5.45 -2.65
N VAL A 105 -0.73 -6.48 -2.31
CA VAL A 105 -1.22 -7.85 -2.22
C VAL A 105 -1.39 -8.21 -0.74
N CYS A 106 -2.41 -9.00 -0.42
CA CYS A 106 -2.74 -9.36 0.95
C CYS A 106 -3.31 -10.78 1.07
N LEU A 107 -3.41 -11.28 2.31
CA LEU A 107 -4.04 -12.57 2.61
C LEU A 107 -5.50 -12.44 3.07
N LYS A 108 -5.92 -11.26 3.53
CA LYS A 108 -7.22 -11.08 4.19
C LYS A 108 -8.38 -11.06 3.20
N ARG A 109 -8.54 -9.96 2.47
CA ARG A 109 -9.64 -9.71 1.52
C ARG A 109 -9.25 -8.67 0.48
N SER A 110 -9.82 -8.76 -0.72
CA SER A 110 -9.69 -7.68 -1.69
C SER A 110 -10.58 -6.50 -1.27
N VAL A 111 -10.01 -5.30 -1.28
CA VAL A 111 -10.69 -4.07 -0.83
C VAL A 111 -9.92 -2.85 -1.34
N ALA A 112 -10.61 -1.74 -1.54
CA ALA A 112 -9.99 -0.44 -1.76
C ALA A 112 -10.42 0.54 -0.65
N TYR A 113 -9.48 1.31 -0.12
CA TYR A 113 -9.76 2.45 0.76
C TYR A 113 -9.55 3.73 -0.04
N ASN A 114 -10.64 4.46 -0.29
CA ASN A 114 -10.61 5.78 -0.92
C ASN A 114 -10.52 6.83 0.17
N VAL A 115 -9.44 7.60 0.19
CA VAL A 115 -9.14 8.61 1.21
C VAL A 115 -8.77 9.89 0.47
N ARG A 116 -9.70 10.84 0.40
CA ARG A 116 -9.58 12.03 -0.46
C ARG A 116 -9.22 11.60 -1.90
N GLU A 117 -8.13 12.13 -2.45
CA GLU A 117 -7.60 11.83 -3.78
C GLU A 117 -6.78 10.53 -3.87
N ALA A 118 -6.45 9.90 -2.73
CA ALA A 118 -5.64 8.69 -2.70
C ALA A 118 -6.49 7.42 -2.61
N VAL A 119 -6.02 6.37 -3.26
CA VAL A 119 -6.61 5.04 -3.23
C VAL A 119 -5.57 4.02 -2.76
N PHE A 120 -5.94 3.23 -1.76
CA PHE A 120 -5.15 2.09 -1.29
C PHE A 120 -5.87 0.81 -1.68
N SER A 121 -5.41 0.16 -2.74
CA SER A 121 -6.02 -1.02 -3.34
C SER A 121 -5.30 -2.30 -2.89
N TYR A 122 -6.09 -3.28 -2.45
CA TYR A 122 -5.60 -4.56 -1.99
C TYR A 122 -6.23 -5.66 -2.81
N VAL A 123 -5.40 -6.53 -3.39
CA VAL A 123 -5.82 -7.77 -4.02
C VAL A 123 -5.48 -8.94 -3.12
N LYS A 124 -6.43 -9.87 -2.95
CA LYS A 124 -6.20 -11.06 -2.13
C LYS A 124 -5.53 -12.11 -2.99
N LEU A 125 -4.42 -12.64 -2.52
CA LEU A 125 -3.80 -13.82 -3.10
C LEU A 125 -3.97 -15.04 -2.19
N GLN A 126 -3.87 -16.21 -2.80
CA GLN A 126 -3.73 -17.46 -2.06
C GLN A 126 -2.37 -17.49 -1.37
N SER A 127 -2.30 -18.08 -0.17
CA SER A 127 -1.08 -18.09 0.65
C SER A 127 0.14 -18.65 -0.07
N ARG A 128 -0.04 -19.63 -0.97
CA ARG A 128 1.03 -20.21 -1.79
C ARG A 128 1.71 -19.22 -2.75
N TYR A 129 1.07 -18.09 -3.06
CA TYR A 129 1.61 -17.01 -3.89
C TYR A 129 2.08 -15.82 -3.05
N TYR A 130 1.99 -15.89 -1.72
CA TYR A 130 2.36 -14.80 -0.82
C TYR A 130 3.80 -15.01 -0.35
N GLY A 131 4.76 -14.39 -1.03
CA GLY A 131 6.20 -14.53 -0.75
C GLY A 131 7.04 -13.59 -1.63
N ASP A 132 8.37 -13.72 -1.55
CA ASP A 132 9.34 -12.90 -2.32
C ASP A 132 9.11 -11.39 -2.23
N PHE A 133 8.91 -10.90 -1.00
CA PHE A 133 8.89 -9.49 -0.64
C PHE A 133 9.92 -9.25 0.47
N ILE A 134 10.43 -8.02 0.55
CA ILE A 134 11.45 -7.63 1.52
C ILE A 134 10.89 -6.55 2.45
N LYS A 135 11.48 -6.43 3.63
CA LYS A 135 11.30 -5.25 4.48
C LYS A 135 12.42 -4.27 4.17
N LYS A 136 12.11 -3.17 3.51
CA LYS A 136 13.05 -2.08 3.18
C LYS A 136 12.56 -0.79 3.82
N ASP A 137 13.39 -0.17 4.63
CA ASP A 137 13.09 1.10 5.30
C ASP A 137 11.76 1.10 6.10
N GLY A 138 11.41 -0.05 6.69
CA GLY A 138 10.17 -0.21 7.46
C GLY A 138 8.95 -0.64 6.62
N ILE A 139 9.06 -0.66 5.29
CA ILE A 139 7.99 -1.02 4.36
C ILE A 139 8.18 -2.45 3.86
N PHE A 140 7.10 -3.23 3.81
CA PHE A 140 7.04 -4.49 3.09
C PHE A 140 6.66 -4.24 1.62
N ILE A 141 7.57 -4.58 0.71
CA ILE A 141 7.44 -4.40 -0.74
C ILE A 141 7.93 -5.65 -1.48
N ALA A 142 7.18 -6.06 -2.50
CA ALA A 142 7.54 -7.14 -3.42
C ALA A 142 8.91 -6.87 -4.05
N THR A 143 9.68 -7.89 -4.39
CA THR A 143 10.78 -7.69 -5.35
C THR A 143 10.20 -7.30 -6.71
N LYS A 144 11.02 -6.74 -7.62
CA LYS A 144 10.56 -6.39 -8.98
C LYS A 144 10.02 -7.62 -9.75
N GLU A 145 10.66 -8.78 -9.62
CA GLU A 145 10.18 -10.03 -10.21
C GLU A 145 8.84 -10.47 -9.61
N LYS A 146 8.69 -10.36 -8.29
CA LYS A 146 7.46 -10.72 -7.61
C LYS A 146 6.31 -9.80 -7.98
N ALA A 147 6.55 -8.49 -8.02
CA ALA A 147 5.56 -7.49 -8.42
C ALA A 147 5.04 -7.75 -9.84
N PHE A 148 5.95 -8.08 -10.76
CA PHE A 148 5.59 -8.49 -12.11
C PHE A 148 4.76 -9.78 -12.12
N LEU A 149 5.18 -10.82 -11.37
CA LEU A 149 4.44 -12.07 -11.30
C LEU A 149 3.05 -11.92 -10.66
N ASP A 150 2.88 -11.05 -9.67
CA ASP A 150 1.57 -10.72 -9.12
C ASP A 150 0.66 -10.10 -10.17
N ALA A 151 1.17 -9.12 -10.92
CA ALA A 151 0.44 -8.48 -12.01
C ALA A 151 0.09 -9.49 -13.11
N ALA A 152 1.07 -10.27 -13.58
CA ALA A 152 0.90 -11.29 -14.62
C ALA A 152 -0.05 -12.41 -14.20
N TYR A 153 -0.01 -12.84 -12.94
CA TYR A 153 -0.96 -13.80 -12.39
C TYR A 153 -2.38 -13.28 -12.49
N LEU A 154 -2.66 -12.08 -11.96
CA LEU A 154 -4.01 -11.51 -12.00
C LEU A 154 -4.46 -11.23 -13.44
N PHE A 155 -3.54 -10.74 -14.30
CA PHE A 155 -3.78 -10.51 -15.73
C PHE A 155 -4.13 -11.79 -16.48
N SER A 156 -3.45 -12.89 -16.20
CA SER A 156 -3.72 -14.20 -16.84
C SER A 156 -5.15 -14.70 -16.58
N PHE A 157 -5.80 -14.24 -15.51
CA PHE A 157 -7.19 -14.54 -15.17
C PHE A 157 -8.17 -13.39 -15.48
N GLY A 158 -7.74 -12.34 -16.19
CA GLY A 158 -8.58 -11.20 -16.54
C GLY A 158 -8.99 -10.32 -15.35
N LYS A 159 -8.32 -10.46 -14.21
CA LYS A 159 -8.62 -9.72 -12.96
C LYS A 159 -7.80 -8.44 -12.82
N TYR A 160 -6.92 -8.17 -13.76
CA TYR A 160 -6.01 -7.05 -13.75
C TYR A 160 -5.65 -6.67 -15.18
N LYS A 161 -5.39 -5.39 -15.42
CA LYS A 161 -4.98 -4.86 -16.72
C LYS A 161 -3.78 -3.96 -16.48
N PHE A 162 -2.76 -4.13 -17.30
CA PHE A 162 -1.63 -3.23 -17.39
C PHE A 162 -1.16 -3.19 -18.84
N ASP A 163 -0.56 -2.07 -19.20
CA ASP A 163 0.09 -1.91 -20.50
C ASP A 163 1.45 -2.62 -20.47
N VAL A 164 1.58 -3.67 -21.27
CA VAL A 164 2.81 -4.47 -21.34
C VAL A 164 3.95 -3.65 -21.93
N ASP A 165 3.65 -2.78 -22.89
CA ASP A 165 4.65 -1.97 -23.59
C ASP A 165 5.25 -0.89 -22.67
N SER A 166 4.58 -0.60 -21.55
CA SER A 166 5.09 0.28 -20.49
C SER A 166 6.14 -0.36 -19.58
N LEU A 167 6.38 -1.67 -19.71
CA LEU A 167 7.29 -2.41 -18.84
C LEU A 167 8.68 -2.55 -19.48
N ASP A 168 9.71 -2.09 -18.77
CA ASP A 168 11.11 -2.39 -19.10
C ASP A 168 11.49 -3.78 -18.59
N MET A 169 11.20 -4.79 -19.40
CA MET A 169 11.46 -6.19 -19.10
C MET A 169 12.95 -6.51 -18.91
N LYS A 170 13.87 -5.65 -19.40
CA LYS A 170 15.32 -5.82 -19.21
C LYS A 170 15.73 -5.63 -17.76
N LYS A 171 14.91 -4.96 -16.95
CA LYS A 171 15.15 -4.79 -15.51
C LYS A 171 14.81 -6.04 -14.70
N LEU A 172 14.12 -7.03 -15.28
CA LEU A 172 13.72 -8.25 -14.57
C LEU A 172 14.75 -9.37 -14.74
N GLU A 173 15.04 -10.09 -13.66
CA GLU A 173 15.95 -11.23 -13.68
C GLU A 173 15.21 -12.51 -14.11
N LEU A 174 15.41 -12.94 -15.35
CA LEU A 174 14.72 -14.11 -15.94
C LEU A 174 14.91 -15.40 -15.13
N ASN A 175 16.09 -15.66 -14.58
CA ASN A 175 16.35 -16.86 -13.78
C ASN A 175 15.53 -16.87 -12.49
N LYS A 176 15.41 -15.71 -11.85
CA LYS A 176 14.59 -15.55 -10.65
C LYS A 176 13.11 -15.64 -10.97
N LEU A 177 12.65 -15.02 -12.06
CA LEU A 177 11.28 -15.18 -12.56
C LEU A 177 10.93 -16.66 -12.77
N LYS A 178 11.78 -17.42 -13.48
CA LYS A 178 11.56 -18.86 -13.72
C LYS A 178 11.45 -19.64 -12.41
N SER A 179 12.30 -19.35 -11.43
CA SER A 179 12.26 -19.99 -10.11
C SER A 179 10.94 -19.72 -9.38
N LEU A 180 10.52 -18.46 -9.31
CA LEU A 180 9.28 -18.05 -8.64
C LEU A 180 8.02 -18.56 -9.37
N LEU A 181 8.08 -18.67 -10.70
CA LEU A 181 6.97 -19.07 -11.55
C LEU A 181 6.56 -20.55 -11.34
N ASN A 182 7.43 -21.38 -10.76
CA ASN A 182 7.21 -22.82 -10.57
C ASN A 182 5.90 -23.15 -9.85
N VAL A 183 5.54 -22.37 -8.82
CA VAL A 183 4.35 -22.61 -8.00
C VAL A 183 3.05 -22.10 -8.64
N TYR A 184 3.13 -21.31 -9.72
CA TYR A 184 1.96 -20.71 -10.37
C TYR A 184 1.26 -21.68 -11.36
N PRO A 185 -0.03 -21.45 -11.68
CA PRO A 185 -0.76 -22.29 -12.63
C PRO A 185 -0.21 -22.16 -14.05
N ASN A 186 -0.39 -23.19 -14.89
CA ASN A 186 0.10 -23.21 -16.28
C ASN A 186 -0.33 -21.99 -17.10
N LYS A 187 -1.57 -21.53 -16.92
CA LYS A 187 -2.08 -20.30 -17.58
C LYS A 187 -1.21 -19.07 -17.30
N THR A 188 -0.76 -18.91 -16.05
CA THR A 188 0.14 -17.82 -15.67
C THR A 188 1.54 -18.05 -16.24
N LYS A 189 2.02 -19.30 -16.27
CA LYS A 189 3.31 -19.67 -16.89
C LYS A 189 3.35 -19.30 -18.37
N GLU A 190 2.33 -19.68 -19.12
CA GLU A 190 2.18 -19.35 -20.54
C GLU A 190 2.06 -17.85 -20.77
N THR A 191 1.31 -17.15 -19.91
CA THR A 191 1.19 -15.69 -19.97
C THR A 191 2.55 -15.04 -19.77
N VAL A 192 3.32 -15.42 -18.75
CA VAL A 192 4.66 -14.86 -18.48
C VAL A 192 5.61 -15.17 -19.63
N LYS A 193 5.61 -16.40 -20.17
CA LYS A 193 6.40 -16.77 -21.35
C LYS A 193 6.14 -15.85 -22.54
N ARG A 194 4.85 -15.65 -22.86
CA ARG A 194 4.42 -14.72 -23.92
C ARG A 194 4.85 -13.28 -23.66
N LEU A 195 4.71 -12.78 -22.43
CA LEU A 195 5.07 -11.41 -22.07
C LEU A 195 6.59 -11.17 -22.10
N CYS A 196 7.38 -12.16 -21.69
CA CYS A 196 8.85 -12.07 -21.65
C CYS A 196 9.52 -12.50 -22.96
N GLY A 197 8.79 -13.05 -23.93
CA GLY A 197 9.35 -13.59 -25.17
C GLY A 197 10.23 -14.82 -24.97
N ILE A 198 9.88 -15.69 -24.00
CA ILE A 198 10.64 -16.90 -23.61
C ILE A 198 9.84 -18.19 -23.70
#